data_AF-A0A2U1UYY6-F1
#
_entry.id   AF-A0A2U1UYY6-F1
#
_cell.length_a   1.000
_cell.length_b   1.000
_cell.length_c   1.000
_cell.angle_alpha   90.00
_cell.angle_beta   90.00
_cell.angle_gamma   90.00
#
_symmetry.space_group_name_H-M   'P 1'
#
loop_
_entity.id
_entity.type
_entity.pdbx_description
1 polymer ?
#
loop_
_entity_poly.entity_id
_entity_poly.type
_entity_poly.pdbx_seq_one_letter_code
_entity_poly.pdbx_strand_id
1 'polypeptide(L)'
;MPPCPLSAAERALIRGEFGPRFGQNPLLAAGIFLRRWRSGPQAGQPKIPAAMQSLLDRGMVEIRTTEVHPRAVFTAAGLEVLRRLAHQPRLLDPVRFRHLRVELGLEAAEPCGPTPLVPA
;
A
#
# COMPACT_ATOMS: atom_id res chain seq x y z
N MET A 1 4.58 -20.76 -12.33
CA MET A 1 4.56 -19.47 -11.62
C MET A 1 3.10 -19.09 -11.42
N PRO A 2 2.61 -18.88 -10.18
CA PRO A 2 1.27 -18.35 -10.02
C PRO A 2 1.19 -16.98 -10.73
N PRO A 3 0.13 -16.72 -11.51
CA PRO A 3 -0.06 -15.42 -12.16
C PRO A 3 -0.11 -14.34 -11.09
N CYS A 4 0.47 -13.19 -11.39
CA CYS A 4 0.46 -12.06 -10.47
C CYS A 4 -1.00 -11.70 -10.17
N PRO A 5 -1.42 -11.72 -8.90
CA PRO A 5 -2.82 -11.48 -8.52
C PRO A 5 -3.30 -10.04 -8.81
N LEU A 6 -2.41 -9.14 -9.23
CA LEU A 6 -2.72 -7.75 -9.54
C LEU A 6 -2.50 -7.46 -11.04
N SER A 7 -3.46 -6.76 -11.62
CA SER A 7 -3.38 -6.17 -12.96
C SER A 7 -2.27 -5.14 -13.08
N ALA A 8 -1.95 -4.72 -14.31
CA ALA A 8 -0.98 -3.65 -14.55
C ALA A 8 -1.41 -2.31 -13.92
N ALA A 9 -2.70 -1.98 -13.98
CA ALA A 9 -3.24 -0.72 -13.45
C ALA A 9 -3.20 -0.69 -11.91
N GLU A 10 -3.58 -1.78 -11.25
CA GLU A 10 -3.49 -1.90 -9.78
C GLU A 10 -2.03 -1.78 -9.32
N ARG A 11 -1.08 -2.46 -9.99
CA ARG A 11 0.35 -2.33 -9.67
C ARG A 11 0.89 -0.91 -9.88
N ALA A 12 0.44 -0.22 -10.93
CA ALA A 12 0.82 1.18 -11.15
C ALA A 12 0.28 2.08 -10.03
N LEU A 13 -0.96 1.86 -9.60
CA LEU A 13 -1.55 2.58 -8.46
C LEU A 13 -0.76 2.34 -7.18
N ILE A 14 -0.44 1.08 -6.83
CA ILE A 14 0.34 0.78 -5.61
C ILE A 14 1.73 1.41 -5.67
N ARG A 15 2.44 1.32 -6.81
CA ARG A 15 3.76 1.96 -6.95
C ARG A 15 3.69 3.48 -6.87
N GLY A 16 2.61 4.08 -7.38
CA GLY A 16 2.38 5.51 -7.27
C GLY A 16 2.14 5.92 -5.82
N GLU A 17 1.16 5.31 -5.17
CA GLU A 17 0.70 5.71 -3.84
C GLU A 17 1.69 5.35 -2.73
N PHE A 18 2.32 4.19 -2.82
CA PHE A 18 3.28 3.72 -1.82
C PHE A 18 4.76 3.90 -2.22
N GLY A 19 5.02 4.59 -3.33
CA GLY A 19 6.38 4.98 -3.66
C GLY A 19 6.91 5.96 -2.61
N PRO A 20 8.20 5.94 -2.27
CA PRO A 20 8.79 6.98 -1.43
C PRO A 20 8.57 8.33 -2.11
N ARG A 21 7.94 9.27 -1.40
CA ARG A 21 7.64 10.63 -1.87
C ARG A 21 8.23 11.63 -0.90
N PHE A 22 9.11 12.51 -1.39
CA PHE A 22 9.71 13.59 -0.59
C PHE A 22 10.34 13.11 0.74
N GLY A 23 11.02 11.96 0.72
CA GLY A 23 11.65 11.36 1.91
C GLY A 23 10.69 10.71 2.91
N GLN A 24 9.38 10.71 2.64
CA GLN A 24 8.38 10.02 3.46
C GLN A 24 8.02 8.66 2.85
N ASN A 25 7.99 7.65 3.73
CA ASN A 25 7.54 6.30 3.42
C ASN A 25 6.08 6.16 3.86
N PRO A 26 5.12 6.11 2.92
CA PRO A 26 3.72 5.92 3.26
C PRO A 26 3.49 4.53 3.88
N LEU A 27 2.65 4.47 4.91
CA LEU A 27 2.30 3.26 5.63
C LEU A 27 1.05 2.61 5.02
N LEU A 28 1.06 1.29 4.85
CA LEU A 28 -0.12 0.50 4.48
C LEU A 28 -1.23 0.66 5.52
N ALA A 29 -0.86 0.67 6.80
CA ALA A 29 -1.81 0.86 7.91
C ALA A 29 -2.52 2.22 7.88
N ALA A 30 -1.87 3.26 7.34
CA ALA A 30 -2.48 4.58 7.20
C ALA A 30 -3.53 4.62 6.08
N GLY A 31 -3.49 3.66 5.15
CA GLY A 31 -4.36 3.61 3.97
C GLY A 31 -4.06 4.68 2.92
N ILE A 32 -4.75 4.58 1.79
CA ILE A 32 -4.67 5.55 0.69
C ILE A 32 -5.72 6.64 0.90
N PHE A 33 -5.28 7.88 0.91
CA PHE A 33 -6.17 9.03 1.03
C PHE A 33 -7.03 9.22 -0.23
N LEU A 34 -8.35 9.26 -0.07
CA LEU A 34 -9.28 9.55 -1.17
C LEU A 34 -9.75 11.01 -1.08
N ARG A 35 -9.58 11.74 -2.19
CA ARG A 35 -10.19 13.08 -2.32
C ARG A 35 -11.70 12.94 -2.43
N ARG A 36 -12.45 13.92 -1.91
CA ARG A 36 -13.89 14.02 -2.17
C ARG A 36 -14.15 14.88 -3.41
N TRP A 37 -15.24 14.61 -4.10
CA TRP A 37 -15.76 15.54 -5.10
C TRP A 37 -16.17 16.84 -4.41
N ARG A 38 -15.61 17.96 -4.88
CA ARG A 38 -15.87 19.28 -4.30
C ARG A 38 -17.27 19.81 -4.67
N SER A 39 -17.78 19.45 -5.84
CA SER A 39 -19.03 19.98 -6.42
C SER A 39 -19.60 19.00 -7.44
N GLY A 40 -20.87 19.19 -7.82
CA GLY A 40 -21.59 18.34 -8.77
C GLY A 40 -22.46 17.26 -8.10
N PRO A 41 -23.07 16.35 -8.88
CA PRO A 41 -24.01 15.34 -8.37
C PRO A 41 -23.37 14.32 -7.41
N GLN A 42 -22.04 14.20 -7.44
CA GLN A 42 -21.27 13.33 -6.56
C GLN A 42 -20.61 14.09 -5.41
N ALA A 43 -20.97 15.35 -5.17
CA ALA A 43 -20.36 16.18 -4.13
C ALA A 43 -20.36 15.46 -2.77
N GLY A 44 -19.22 15.52 -2.07
CA GLY A 44 -19.02 14.84 -0.78
C GLY A 44 -18.68 13.35 -0.89
N GLN A 45 -18.87 12.71 -2.04
CA GLN A 45 -18.49 11.31 -2.24
C GLN A 45 -16.98 11.16 -2.46
N PRO A 46 -16.37 10.04 -2.01
CA PRO A 46 -14.98 9.73 -2.30
C PRO A 46 -14.77 9.54 -3.81
N LYS A 47 -13.73 10.17 -4.34
CA LYS A 47 -13.28 10.01 -5.71
C LYS A 47 -12.40 8.76 -5.79
N ILE A 48 -13.00 7.67 -6.24
CA ILE A 48 -12.34 6.37 -6.37
C ILE A 48 -11.77 6.25 -7.79
N PRO A 49 -10.45 6.15 -7.99
CA PRO A 49 -9.88 5.87 -9.31
C PRO A 49 -10.20 4.43 -9.74
N ALA A 50 -10.26 4.17 -11.05
CA ALA A 50 -10.68 2.86 -11.59
C ALA A 50 -9.88 1.67 -11.04
N ALA A 51 -8.56 1.82 -10.87
CA ALA A 51 -7.72 0.79 -10.27
C ALA A 51 -8.06 0.53 -8.80
N MET A 52 -8.45 1.56 -8.04
CA MET A 52 -8.94 1.39 -6.66
C MET A 52 -10.33 0.73 -6.66
N GLN A 53 -11.19 1.07 -7.62
CA GLN A 53 -12.50 0.44 -7.76
C GLN A 53 -12.37 -1.07 -8.01
N SER A 54 -11.40 -1.50 -8.82
CA SER A 54 -11.07 -2.92 -9.01
C SER A 54 -10.63 -3.60 -7.70
N LEU A 55 -9.79 -2.93 -6.90
CA LEU A 55 -9.38 -3.47 -5.59
C LEU A 55 -10.56 -3.58 -4.61
N LEU A 56 -11.48 -2.63 -4.65
CA LEU A 56 -12.70 -2.61 -3.83
C LEU A 56 -13.64 -3.75 -4.21
N ASP A 57 -13.93 -3.89 -5.50
CA ASP A 57 -14.79 -4.96 -6.04
C ASP A 57 -14.28 -6.35 -5.66
N ARG A 58 -12.95 -6.50 -5.61
CA ARG A 58 -12.26 -7.73 -5.23
C ARG A 58 -12.10 -7.92 -3.71
N GLY A 59 -12.61 -7.00 -2.89
CA GLY A 59 -12.52 -7.06 -1.43
C GLY A 59 -11.10 -6.91 -0.87
N MET A 60 -10.15 -6.39 -1.66
CA MET A 60 -8.74 -6.21 -1.24
C MET A 60 -8.53 -4.95 -0.42
N VAL A 61 -9.39 -3.96 -0.61
CA VAL A 61 -9.40 -2.72 0.15
C VAL A 61 -10.82 -2.42 0.58
N GLU A 62 -10.95 -1.58 1.59
CA GLU A 62 -12.21 -1.07 2.07
C GLU A 62 -12.14 0.44 2.27
N ILE A 63 -13.24 1.16 2.01
CA ILE A 63 -13.29 2.61 2.24
C ILE A 63 -13.77 2.87 3.66
N ARG A 64 -12.87 3.37 4.50
CA ARG A 64 -13.20 3.94 5.79
C ARG A 64 -13.60 5.40 5.60
N THR A 65 -14.89 5.68 5.75
CA THR A 65 -15.47 7.03 5.66
C THR A 65 -15.68 7.68 7.03
N THR A 66 -15.39 6.96 8.11
CA THR A 66 -15.54 7.40 9.50
C THR A 66 -14.56 8.50 9.91
N GLU A 67 -13.49 8.68 9.14
CA GLU A 67 -12.53 9.76 9.32
C GLU A 67 -12.96 11.03 8.57
N VAL A 68 -12.44 12.19 9.00
CA VAL A 68 -12.65 13.50 8.35
C VAL A 68 -12.40 13.42 6.84
N HIS A 69 -11.44 12.57 6.44
CA HIS A 69 -11.16 12.26 5.05
C HIS A 69 -11.30 10.76 4.78
N PRO A 70 -11.98 10.36 3.69
CA PRO A 70 -12.18 8.96 3.38
C PRO A 70 -10.84 8.32 3.00
N ARG A 71 -10.57 7.14 3.55
CA ARG A 71 -9.35 6.38 3.29
C ARG A 71 -9.66 4.99 2.78
N ALA A 72 -8.89 4.52 1.81
CA ALA A 72 -8.92 3.13 1.37
C ALA A 72 -7.86 2.35 2.16
N VAL A 73 -8.31 1.44 3.03
CA VAL A 73 -7.44 0.61 3.88
C VAL A 73 -7.40 -0.80 3.32
N PHE A 74 -6.23 -1.44 3.34
CA PHE A 74 -6.10 -2.82 2.87
C PHE A 74 -6.76 -3.78 3.86
N THR A 75 -7.55 -4.71 3.32
CA THR A 75 -8.08 -5.84 4.06
C THR A 75 -7.00 -6.91 4.23
N ALA A 76 -7.23 -7.92 5.07
CA ALA A 76 -6.32 -9.06 5.19
C ALA A 76 -6.03 -9.74 3.83
N ALA A 77 -7.04 -9.85 2.97
CA ALA A 77 -6.88 -10.39 1.62
C ALA A 77 -5.99 -9.51 0.73
N GLY A 78 -6.15 -8.18 0.83
CA GLY A 78 -5.28 -7.24 0.13
C GLY A 78 -3.82 -7.29 0.59
N LEU A 79 -3.60 -7.45 1.91
CA LEU A 79 -2.26 -7.60 2.48
C LEU A 79 -1.58 -8.89 2.02
N GLU A 80 -2.29 -10.01 1.95
CA GLU A 80 -1.76 -11.26 1.38
C GLU A 80 -1.32 -11.10 -0.08
N VAL A 81 -2.12 -10.40 -0.87
CA VAL A 81 -1.80 -10.09 -2.27
C VAL A 81 -0.60 -9.17 -2.38
N LEU A 82 -0.50 -8.16 -1.52
CA LEU A 82 0.66 -7.28 -1.40
C LEU A 82 1.92 -8.03 -0.99
N ARG A 83 1.83 -8.99 -0.06
CA ARG A 83 2.95 -9.86 0.31
C ARG A 83 3.45 -10.64 -0.91
N ARG A 84 2.55 -11.22 -1.70
CA ARG A 84 2.92 -11.94 -2.94
C ARG A 84 3.57 -11.01 -3.96
N LEU A 85 3.04 -9.80 -4.13
CA LEU A 85 3.63 -8.79 -5.02
C LEU A 85 5.05 -8.41 -4.57
N ALA A 86 5.23 -8.18 -3.26
CA ALA A 86 6.50 -7.77 -2.69
C ALA A 86 7.57 -8.87 -2.78
N HIS A 87 7.20 -10.15 -2.85
CA HIS A 87 8.14 -11.24 -3.17
C HIS A 87 8.66 -11.23 -4.61
N GLN A 88 8.04 -10.47 -5.52
CA GLN A 88 8.41 -10.44 -6.93
C GLN A 88 9.23 -9.18 -7.23
N PRO A 89 10.58 -9.23 -7.22
CA PRO A 89 11.43 -8.05 -7.39
C PRO A 89 11.27 -7.37 -8.76
N ARG A 90 10.79 -8.11 -9.77
CA ARG A 90 10.50 -7.58 -11.10
C ARG A 90 9.28 -6.65 -11.13
N LEU A 91 8.39 -6.75 -10.14
CA LEU A 91 7.13 -6.01 -10.11
C LEU A 91 7.14 -4.88 -9.09
N LEU A 92 7.86 -5.11 -7.99
CA LEU A 92 8.06 -4.14 -6.93
C LEU A 92 9.56 -4.10 -6.61
N ASP A 93 10.18 -2.96 -6.88
CA ASP A 93 11.62 -2.78 -6.65
C ASP A 93 11.93 -2.96 -5.15
N PRO A 94 12.74 -3.96 -4.76
CA PRO A 94 12.91 -4.30 -3.35
C PRO A 94 13.65 -3.21 -2.56
N VAL A 95 14.49 -2.40 -3.23
CA VAL A 95 15.26 -1.33 -2.58
C VAL A 95 14.37 -0.11 -2.33
N ARG A 96 13.65 0.34 -3.37
CA ARG A 96 12.77 1.51 -3.30
C ARG A 96 11.56 1.28 -2.39
N PHE A 97 11.09 0.03 -2.30
CA PHE A 97 9.93 -0.35 -1.50
C PHE A 97 10.31 -1.20 -0.27
N ARG A 98 11.55 -1.08 0.23
CA ARG A 98 11.99 -1.78 1.45
C ARG A 98 11.05 -1.54 2.63
N HIS A 99 10.56 -0.31 2.80
CA HIS A 99 9.63 0.04 3.87
C HIS A 99 8.34 -0.81 3.85
N LEU A 100 7.79 -1.07 2.66
CA LEU A 100 6.63 -1.96 2.51
C LEU A 100 6.99 -3.41 2.85
N ARG A 101 8.18 -3.86 2.49
CA ARG A 101 8.63 -5.23 2.82
C ARG A 101 8.80 -5.42 4.32
N VAL A 102 9.30 -4.41 5.02
CA VAL A 102 9.37 -4.39 6.49
C VAL A 102 7.96 -4.39 7.11
N GLU A 103 7.06 -3.53 6.64
CA GLU A 103 5.68 -3.44 7.16
C GLU A 103 4.89 -4.74 6.91
N LEU A 104 5.13 -5.40 5.77
CA LEU A 104 4.55 -6.70 5.44
C LEU A 104 5.22 -7.89 6.16
N GLY A 105 6.26 -7.65 6.96
CA GLY A 105 7.01 -8.68 7.69
C GLY A 105 7.85 -9.60 6.80
N LEU A 106 8.24 -9.13 5.62
CA LEU A 106 9.09 -9.86 4.66
C LEU A 106 10.58 -9.61 4.87
N GLU A 107 10.91 -8.49 5.50
CA GLU A 107 12.24 -8.19 5.99
C GLU A 107 12.14 -7.84 7.47
N ALA A 108 13.14 -8.24 8.24
CA ALA A 108 13.28 -7.72 9.60
C ALA A 108 13.41 -6.19 9.49
N ALA A 109 12.59 -5.45 10.25
CA ALA A 109 12.95 -4.08 10.57
C ALA A 109 14.32 -4.17 11.24
N GLU A 110 15.37 -3.73 10.56
CA GLU A 110 16.66 -3.72 11.22
C GLU A 110 16.50 -2.90 12.50
N PRO A 111 16.78 -3.49 13.67
CA PRO A 111 16.69 -2.76 14.90
C PRO A 111 17.71 -1.63 14.78
N CYS A 112 17.22 -0.38 14.79
CA CYS A 112 18.08 0.76 15.08
C CYS A 112 18.56 0.59 16.53
N GLY A 113 19.71 -0.04 16.70
CA GLY A 113 20.37 -0.25 17.98
C GLY A 113 21.86 -0.52 17.73
N PRO A 114 22.77 0.11 18.49
CA PRO A 114 24.20 -0.10 18.28
C PRO A 114 24.54 -1.57 18.56
N THR A 115 25.28 -2.18 17.62
CA THR A 115 25.86 -3.51 17.76
C THR A 115 26.44 -3.71 19.16
N PRO A 116 26.03 -4.72 19.95
CA PRO A 116 26.73 -5.01 21.18
C PRO A 116 28.13 -5.52 20.80
N LEU A 117 29.13 -4.70 21.14
CA LEU A 117 30.55 -5.09 21.16
C LEU A 117 30.69 -6.32 22.06
N VAL A 118 30.99 -7.46 21.45
CA VAL A 118 31.43 -8.67 22.14
C VAL A 118 32.83 -8.39 22.73
N PRO A 119 33.06 -8.55 24.05
CA PRO A 119 34.41 -8.51 24.59
C PRO A 119 35.12 -9.84 24.29
N ALA A 120 36.41 -9.74 23.96
CA ALA A 120 37.35 -10.85 23.82
C ALA A 120 37.90 -11.28 25.18
#